data_AF-A0A372NUY7-F1
#
_entry.id   AF-A0A372NUY7-F1
#
_cell.length_a   1.000
_cell.length_b   1.000
_cell.length_c   1.000
_cell.angle_alpha   90.00
_cell.angle_beta   90.00
_cell.angle_gamma   90.00
#
_symmetry.space_group_name_H-M   'P 1'
#
loop_
_entity.id
_entity.type
_entity.pdbx_description
1 polymer ?
#
loop_
_entity_poly.entity_id
_entity_poly.type
_entity_poly.pdbx_seq_one_letter_code
_entity_poly.pdbx_strand_id
1 'polypeptide(L)' 'MSILVVNERYDFNSLKELLDVTDGNLASHLKALEKEQYITVHKSFLGRKPNTNYAASEQGKLAFKQHLDALEQIIKQQK' A
#
# COMPACT_ATOMS: atom_id res chain seq x y z
N MET A 1 -0.34 -1.76 2.51
CA MET A 1 -0.20 -0.55 3.36
C MET A 1 1.12 -0.52 4.11
N SER A 2 1.49 -1.53 4.90
CA SER A 2 2.70 -1.51 5.76
C SER A 2 3.97 -1.00 5.06
N ILE A 3 4.33 -1.57 3.91
CA ILE A 3 5.50 -1.13 3.11
C ILE A 3 5.41 0.35 2.72
N LEU A 4 4.23 0.82 2.32
CA LEU A 4 4.01 2.21 1.89
C LEU A 4 3.94 3.21 3.04
N VAL A 5 3.75 2.76 4.27
CA VAL A 5 3.74 3.62 5.46
C VAL A 5 5.16 3.85 5.99
N VAL A 6 6.06 2.87 5.84
CA VAL A 6 7.46 2.99 6.29
C VAL A 6 8.40 3.55 5.21
N ASN A 7 7.94 3.67 3.96
CA ASN A 7 8.71 4.21 2.85
C ASN A 7 7.97 5.36 2.18
N GLU A 8 8.70 6.32 1.62
CA GLU A 8 8.08 7.46 0.93
C GLU A 8 7.26 7.04 -0.29
N ARG A 9 7.79 6.10 -1.08
CA ARG A 9 7.18 5.61 -2.32
C ARG A 9 7.81 4.30 -2.78
N TYR A 10 7.04 3.47 -3.47
CA TYR A 10 7.49 2.22 -4.09
C TYR A 10 6.87 2.05 -5.47
N ASP A 11 7.59 1.44 -6.41
CA ASP A 11 7.03 1.06 -7.71
C ASP A 11 6.33 -0.31 -7.68
N PHE A 12 5.54 -0.58 -8.71
CA PHE A 12 4.73 -1.80 -8.82
C PHE A 12 5.57 -3.09 -8.76
N ASN A 13 6.70 -3.14 -9.49
CA ASN A 13 7.50 -4.37 -9.57
C ASN A 13 8.21 -4.62 -8.24
N SER A 14 8.75 -3.58 -7.62
CA SER A 14 9.36 -3.68 -6.29
C SER A 14 8.34 -4.16 -5.23
N LEU A 15 7.10 -3.65 -5.25
CA LEU A 15 6.03 -4.15 -4.37
C LEU A 15 5.72 -5.62 -4.61
N LYS A 16 5.66 -6.02 -5.88
CA LYS A 16 5.37 -7.40 -6.27
C LYS A 16 6.42 -8.37 -5.76
N GLU A 17 7.68 -8.05 -6.00
CA GLU A 17 8.83 -8.86 -5.58
C GLU A 17 8.93 -8.93 -4.06
N LEU A 18 8.75 -7.81 -3.36
CA LEU A 18 8.85 -7.76 -1.90
C LEU A 18 7.71 -8.51 -1.19
N LEU A 19 6.50 -8.51 -1.77
CA LEU A 19 5.33 -9.18 -1.20
C LEU A 19 5.17 -10.63 -1.68
N ASP A 20 5.94 -11.06 -2.68
CA ASP A 20 5.82 -12.36 -3.35
C ASP A 20 4.38 -12.67 -3.79
N VAL A 21 3.79 -11.73 -4.55
CA VAL A 21 2.41 -11.83 -5.04
C VAL A 21 2.35 -11.80 -6.56
N THR A 22 1.22 -12.23 -7.10
CA THR A 22 0.94 -12.11 -8.54
C THR A 22 0.52 -10.69 -8.92
N ASP A 23 0.74 -10.31 -10.18
CA ASP A 23 0.32 -9.01 -10.73
C ASP A 23 -1.17 -8.72 -10.49
N GLY A 24 -2.03 -9.73 -10.68
CA GLY A 24 -3.48 -9.60 -10.49
C GLY A 24 -3.88 -9.37 -9.03
N ASN A 25 -3.21 -10.05 -8.09
CA ASN A 25 -3.43 -9.83 -6.66
C ASN A 25 -3.02 -8.40 -6.28
N LEU A 26 -1.79 -7.99 -6.65
CA LEU A 26 -1.28 -6.66 -6.33
C LEU A 26 -2.14 -5.55 -6.95
N ALA A 27 -2.51 -5.67 -8.22
CA ALA A 27 -3.33 -4.68 -8.91
C ALA A 27 -4.72 -4.52 -8.26
N SER A 28 -5.34 -5.63 -7.83
CA SER A 28 -6.65 -5.59 -7.16
C SER A 28 -6.58 -4.86 -5.82
N HIS A 29 -5.53 -5.14 -5.02
CA HIS A 29 -5.31 -4.45 -3.74
C HIS A 29 -4.98 -2.97 -3.93
N LEU A 30 -4.08 -2.61 -4.85
CA LEU A 30 -3.72 -1.21 -5.11
C LEU A 30 -4.92 -0.41 -5.62
N LYS A 31 -5.75 -1.00 -6.50
CA LYS A 31 -6.97 -0.36 -6.98
C LYS A 31 -7.98 -0.11 -5.85
N ALA A 32 -8.14 -1.06 -4.93
CA ALA A 32 -9.02 -0.88 -3.78
C ALA A 32 -8.51 0.22 -2.84
N LEU A 33 -7.20 0.24 -2.56
CA LEU A 33 -6.58 1.27 -1.72
C LEU A 33 -6.63 2.66 -2.36
N GLU A 34 -6.45 2.75 -3.68
CA GLU A 34 -6.57 4.02 -4.43
C GLU A 34 -8.02 4.52 -4.41
N LYS A 35 -9.00 3.63 -4.57
CA LYS A 35 -10.43 3.97 -4.52
C LYS A 35 -10.83 4.59 -3.19
N GLU A 36 -10.33 4.05 -2.08
CA GLU A 36 -10.55 4.59 -0.73
C GLU A 36 -9.60 5.75 -0.38
N GLN A 37 -8.81 6.22 -1.36
CA GLN A 37 -7.85 7.33 -1.22
C GLN A 37 -6.77 7.08 -0.15
N TYR A 38 -6.50 5.82 0.18
CA TYR A 38 -5.46 5.43 1.14
C TYR A 38 -4.05 5.47 0.57
N ILE A 39 -3.94 5.46 -0.76
CA ILE A 39 -2.67 5.63 -1.45
C ILE A 39 -2.82 6.68 -2.54
N THR A 40 -1.71 7.32 -2.89
CA THR A 40 -1.58 8.15 -4.09
C THR A 40 -0.83 7.38 -5.17
N VAL A 41 -1.22 7.59 -6.42
CA VAL A 41 -0.62 6.93 -7.59
C VAL A 41 0.05 7.99 -8.45
N HIS A 42 1.37 7.89 -8.58
CA HIS A 42 2.16 8.79 -9.42
C HIS A 42 2.64 8.05 -10.67
N LYS A 43 2.06 8.39 -11.82
CA LYS A 43 2.46 7.84 -13.12
C LYS A 43 3.52 8.72 -13.74
N SER A 44 4.64 8.11 -14.08
CA SER A 44 5.76 8.75 -14.77
C SER A 44 6.27 7.85 -15.88
N PHE A 45 7.26 8.33 -16.63
CA PHE A 45 7.95 7.53 -17.64
C PHE A 45 9.45 7.56 -17.35
N LEU A 46 10.09 6.40 -17.39
CA LEU A 46 11.55 6.27 -17.39
C LEU A 46 11.96 5.88 -18.80
N GLY A 47 12.34 6.88 -19.60
CA GLY A 47 12.49 6.71 -21.05
C GLY A 47 11.15 6.39 -21.71
N ARG A 48 11.05 5.23 -22.39
CA ARG A 48 9.82 4.77 -23.04
C ARG A 48 8.95 3.84 -22.16
N LYS A 49 9.41 3.49 -20.96
CA LYS A 49 8.71 2.56 -20.06
C LYS A 49 7.86 3.34 -19.05
N PRO A 50 6.56 3.00 -18.88
CA PRO A 50 5.77 3.56 -17.79
C PRO A 50 6.36 3.13 -16.44
N ASN A 51 6.46 4.07 -15.51
CA ASN A 51 6.90 3.86 -14.14
C ASN A 51 5.86 4.44 -13.19
N THR A 52 5.07 3.56 -12.58
CA THR A 52 4.03 3.92 -11.62
C THR A 52 4.54 3.71 -10.21
N ASN A 53 4.51 4.77 -9.42
CA ASN A 53 4.90 4.75 -8.02
C ASN A 53 3.67 4.97 -7.12
N TYR A 54 3.70 4.36 -5.96
CA TYR A 54 2.63 4.38 -4.97
C TYR A 54 3.18 4.93 -3.65
N ALA A 55 2.42 5.75 -2.96
CA ALA A 55 2.75 6.27 -1.64
C ALA A 55 1.51 6.21 -0.73
N ALA A 56 1.69 6.02 0.57
CA ALA A 56 0.57 6.12 1.50
C ALA A 56 0.12 7.58 1.63
N SER A 57 -1.19 7.83 1.52
CA SER A 57 -1.76 9.13 1.83
C SER A 57 -1.85 9.34 3.34
N GLU A 58 -2.07 10.58 3.78
CA GLU A 58 -2.31 10.86 5.21
C GLU A 58 -3.54 10.10 5.74
N GLN A 59 -4.62 10.03 4.94
CA GLN A 59 -5.80 9.24 5.28
C GLN A 59 -5.47 7.75 5.38
N GLY A 60 -4.69 7.21 4.45
CA GLY A 60 -4.27 5.81 4.48
C GLY A 60 -3.37 5.48 5.67
N LYS A 61 -2.47 6.38 6.05
CA LYS A 61 -1.63 6.24 7.26
C LYS A 61 -2.50 6.20 8.53
N LEU A 62 -3.48 7.10 8.63
CA LEU A 62 -4.41 7.12 9.76
C LEU A 62 -5.25 5.85 9.83
N ALA A 63 -5.86 5.45 8.71
CA ALA A 63 -6.68 4.24 8.63
C ALA A 63 -5.86 2.98 8.95
N PHE A 64 -4.61 2.90 8.47
CA PHE A 64 -3.71 1.80 8.78
C PHE A 64 -3.36 1.74 10.27
N LYS A 65 -3.09 2.88 10.90
CA LYS A 65 -2.87 2.95 12.36
C LYS A 65 -4.10 2.45 13.13
N GLN A 66 -5.29 2.94 12.80
CA GLN A 66 -6.53 2.49 13.43
C GLN A 66 -6.76 0.98 13.26
N HIS A 67 -6.40 0.43 12.09
CA HIS A 67 -6.48 -1.00 11.85
C HIS A 67 -5.52 -1.78 12.77
N LEU A 68 -4.27 -1.33 12.92
CA LEU A 68 -3.31 -1.94 13.85
C LEU A 68 -3.78 -1.85 15.30
N ASP A 69 -4.30 -0.71 15.72
CA ASP A 69 -4.85 -0.51 17.07
C ASP A 69 -5.99 -1.49 17.33
N ALA A 70 -6.90 -1.67 16.36
CA ALA A 70 -8.00 -2.64 16.47
C ALA A 70 -7.51 -4.10 16.58
N LEU A 71 -6.52 -4.49 15.78
CA LEU A 71 -5.91 -5.82 15.86
C LEU A 71 -5.23 -6.04 17.23
N GLU A 72 -4.54 -5.03 17.74
CA GLU A 72 -3.89 -5.09 19.06
C GLU A 72 -4.92 -5.30 20.18
N GLN A 73 -6.07 -4.61 20.11
CA GLN A 73 -7.16 -4.81 21.09
C GLN A 73 -7.72 -6.23 21.05
N ILE A 74 -7.92 -6.80 19.86
CA ILE A 74 -8.39 -8.19 19.72
C ILE A 74 -7.41 -9.16 20.38
N ILE A 75 -6.10 -8.98 20.16
CA ILE A 75 -5.06 -9.83 20.75
C ILE A 75 -5.03 -9.67 22.28
N LYS A 76 -5.20 -8.45 22.80
CA LYS A 76 -5.23 -8.19 24.25
C LYS A 76 -6.45 -8.81 24.93
N GLN A 77 -7.60 -8.88 24.26
CA GLN A 77 -8.83 -9.49 24.79
C GLN A 77 -8.80 -11.02 24.83
N GLN A 78 -7.87 -11.66 24.11
CA GLN A 78 -7.70 -13.11 24.11
C GLN A 78 -6.69 -13.61 25.17
N LYS A 79 -6.15 -12.71 26.00
CA LYS A 79 -5.34 -13.02 27.18
C LYS A 79 -6.17 -12.93 28.44
#